data_AF-A0A822H2B4-F1
#
_entry.id   AF-A0A822H2B4-F1
#
_cell.length_a   1.000
_cell.length_b   1.000
_cell.length_c   1.000
_cell.angle_alpha   90.00
_cell.angle_beta   90.00
_cell.angle_gamma   90.00
#
_symmetry.space_group_name_H-M   'P 1'
#
loop_
_entity.id
_entity.type
_entity.pdbx_description
1 polymer ?
#
loop_
_entity_poly.entity_id
_entity_poly.type
_entity_poly.pdbx_seq_one_letter_code
_entity_poly.pdbx_strand_id
1 'polypeptide(L)' 'YNITIGRRVWLRSSCTAIYVDNTWYSSDDNTLPLTGISYTSGFDPNLGDYRDFQLSYDL' A
#
# COMPACT_ATOMS: atom_id res chain seq x y z
N TYR A 1 6.12 8.84 6.66
CA TYR A 1 4.71 8.49 6.92
C TYR A 1 4.57 7.21 7.73
N ASN A 2 3.59 7.14 8.64
CA ASN A 2 3.27 5.91 9.39
C ASN A 2 2.00 5.29 8.79
N ILE A 3 2.11 4.08 8.24
CA ILE A 3 0.94 3.28 7.89
C ILE A 3 0.57 2.48 9.14
N THR A 4 -0.61 2.78 9.66
CA THR A 4 -1.10 2.19 10.90
C THR A 4 -2.32 1.32 10.60
N ILE A 5 -2.27 0.09 11.07
CA ILE A 5 -3.27 -0.93 10.84
C ILE A 5 -3.74 -1.41 12.20
N GLY A 6 -5.04 -1.28 12.49
CA GLY A 6 -5.62 -1.78 13.74
C GLY A 6 -4.87 -1.28 14.99
N ARG A 7 -4.38 -0.03 14.97
CA ARG A 7 -3.56 0.62 16.02
C ARG A 7 -2.11 0.16 16.16
N ARG A 8 -1.61 -0.71 15.28
CA ARG A 8 -0.17 -1.04 15.18
C ARG A 8 0.46 -0.38 13.97
N VAL A 9 1.65 0.18 14.15
CA VAL A 9 2.46 0.66 13.01
C VAL A 9 2.95 -0.55 12.25
N TRP A 10 2.59 -0.63 10.97
CA TRP A 10 2.94 -1.74 10.09
C TRP A 10 4.11 -1.38 9.18
N LEU A 11 4.05 -0.17 8.60
CA LEU A 11 5.16 0.39 7.85
C LEU A 11 5.48 1.76 8.43
N ARG A 12 6.72 1.91 8.87
CA ARG A 12 7.32 3.20 9.16
C ARG A 12 8.35 3.45 8.07
N SER A 13 7.92 4.16 7.03
CA SER A 13 8.82 4.62 5.98
C SER A 13 8.87 6.13 5.97
N SER A 14 10.04 6.72 5.74
CA SER A 14 10.13 8.15 5.43
C SER A 14 9.48 8.44 4.07
N CYS A 15 9.60 7.50 3.12
CA CYS A 15 9.16 7.63 1.73
C CYS A 15 8.64 6.30 1.16
N THR A 16 7.56 6.31 0.40
CA THR A 16 7.09 5.17 -0.39
C THR A 16 6.96 5.62 -1.84
N ALA A 17 7.49 4.84 -2.78
CA ALA A 17 7.42 5.13 -4.19
C ALA A 17 7.01 3.88 -4.98
N ILE A 18 6.28 4.08 -6.07
CA ILE A 18 5.93 3.04 -7.03
C ILE A 18 6.24 3.51 -8.45
N TYR A 19 6.56 2.56 -9.32
CA TYR A 19 6.78 2.81 -10.74
C TYR A 19 5.68 2.13 -11.55
N VAL A 20 4.86 2.93 -12.22
CA VAL A 20 3.72 2.49 -13.03
C VAL A 20 3.72 3.30 -14.33
N ASP A 21 3.45 2.65 -15.46
CA ASP A 21 3.33 3.30 -16.78
C ASP A 21 4.44 4.30 -17.11
N ASN A 22 5.68 3.88 -16.86
CA ASN A 22 6.90 4.64 -17.12
C ASN A 22 7.03 5.95 -16.31
N THR A 23 6.32 6.04 -15.18
CA THR A 23 6.29 7.21 -14.29
C THR A 23 6.56 6.78 -12.85
N TRP A 24 7.36 7.57 -12.13
CA TRP A 24 7.55 7.41 -10.68
C TRP A 24 6.51 8.22 -9.93
N TYR A 25 5.86 7.59 -8.96
CA TYR A 25 4.96 8.23 -8.02
C TYR A 25 5.51 8.06 -6.62
N SER A 26 5.49 9.10 -5.79
CA SER A 26 6.02 9.04 -4.43
C SER A 26 5.15 9.75 -3.39
N SER A 27 5.29 9.32 -2.14
CA SER A 27 4.70 10.02 -1.00
C SER A 27 5.41 11.35 -0.68
N ASP A 28 6.61 11.57 -1.23
CA ASP A 28 7.44 12.73 -0.91
C ASP A 28 7.10 13.95 -1.77
N ASP A 29 6.81 13.71 -3.05
CA ASP A 29 6.30 14.73 -3.98
C ASP A 29 4.77 14.79 -4.03
N ASN A 30 4.10 14.03 -3.16
CA ASN A 30 2.64 13.93 -3.02
C ASN A 30 1.92 13.51 -4.32
N THR A 31 2.64 12.86 -5.24
CA THR A 31 2.06 12.26 -6.44
C THR A 31 1.46 10.88 -6.17
N LEU A 32 1.74 10.29 -5.00
CA LEU A 32 1.17 9.02 -4.55
C LEU A 32 0.36 9.16 -3.25
N PRO A 33 -0.80 9.86 -3.26
CA PRO A 33 -1.66 9.97 -2.10
C PRO A 33 -2.24 8.61 -1.69
N LEU A 34 -1.95 8.18 -0.46
CA LEU A 34 -2.61 7.02 0.16
C LEU A 34 -4.07 7.38 0.46
N THR A 35 -5.02 6.72 -0.19
CA THR A 35 -6.46 6.98 -0.05
C THR A 35 -7.16 6.00 0.86
N GLY A 36 -6.58 4.83 1.12
CA GLY A 36 -7.21 3.84 1.98
C GLY A 36 -6.30 2.70 2.42
N ILE A 37 -6.70 2.07 3.51
CA ILE A 37 -6.14 0.81 3.99
C ILE A 37 -7.32 -0.11 4.28
N SER A 38 -7.36 -1.27 3.63
CA SER A 38 -8.44 -2.24 3.81
C SER A 38 -7.88 -3.64 4.06
N TYR A 39 -8.73 -4.50 4.60
CA TYR A 39 -8.47 -5.93 4.64
C TYR A 39 -8.96 -6.56 3.34
N THR A 40 -8.13 -7.43 2.78
CA THR A 40 -8.51 -8.26 1.65
C THR A 40 -8.18 -9.71 1.94
N SER A 41 -9.01 -10.61 1.42
CA SER A 41 -8.76 -12.04 1.51
C SER A 41 -9.30 -12.71 0.27
N GLY A 42 -8.61 -13.75 -0.17
CA GLY A 42 -8.99 -14.51 -1.34
C GLY A 42 -8.10 -15.73 -1.51
N PHE A 43 -8.21 -16.34 -2.68
CA PHE A 43 -7.40 -17.46 -3.08
C PHE A 43 -6.59 -17.07 -4.32
N ASP A 44 -5.27 -17.21 -4.24
CA ASP A 44 -4.38 -17.12 -5.40
C ASP A 44 -3.87 -18.53 -5.75
N PRO A 45 -3.83 -18.94 -7.03
CA PRO A 45 -3.40 -20.29 -7.42
C PRO A 45 -1.96 -20.66 -6.99
N ASN A 46 -1.09 -19.67 -6.77
CA ASN A 46 0.31 -19.87 -6.39
C ASN A 46 0.55 -19.66 -4.89
N LEU A 47 -0.19 -18.74 -4.26
CA LEU A 47 -0.02 -18.40 -2.84
C LEU A 47 -0.99 -19.13 -1.90
N GLY A 48 -2.07 -19.70 -2.44
CA GLY A 48 -3.16 -20.30 -1.69
C GLY A 48 -4.10 -19.26 -1.08
N ASP A 49 -4.75 -19.62 0.03
CA ASP A 49 -5.59 -18.69 0.78
C ASP A 49 -4.74 -17.58 1.41
N TYR A 50 -5.08 -16.32 1.12
CA TYR A 50 -4.42 -15.16 1.70
C TYR A 50 -5.40 -14.31 2.50
N ARG A 51 -4.85 -13.60 3.50
CA ARG A 51 -5.57 -12.60 4.29
C ARG A 51 -4.60 -11.49 4.65
N ASP A 52 -4.63 -10.43 3.85
CA ASP A 52 -3.62 -9.38 3.86
C ASP A 52 -4.26 -7.99 4.00
N PHE A 53 -3.39 -7.02 4.21
CA PHE A 53 -3.73 -5.60 4.15
C PHE A 53 -3.43 -5.06 2.77
N GLN A 54 -4.41 -4.38 2.20
CA GLN A 54 -4.27 -3.69 0.93
C GLN A 54 -4.14 -2.19 1.19
N LEU A 55 -3.17 -1.59 0.49
CA LEU A 55 -2.98 -0.14 0.45
C LEU A 55 -3.55 0.37 -0.88
N SER A 56 -4.45 1.34 -0.81
CA SER A 56 -5.05 1.99 -1.97
C SER A 56 -4.40 3.36 -2.14
N TYR A 57 -3.91 3.63 -3.34
CA TYR A 57 -3.36 4.91 -3.74
C TYR A 57 -4.19 5.48 -4.89
N ASP A 58 -4.32 6.79 -4.94
CA ASP A 58 -4.89 7.51 -6.10
C ASP A 58 -3.72 7.97 -6.99
N LEU A 59 -3.82 7.72 -8.29
CA LEU A 59 -2.75 7.85 -9.29
C LEU A 59 -3.15 8.83 -10.40
#